data_AF-A0A1V6HNG4-F1
#
_entry.id   AF-A0A1V6HNG4-F1
#
_cell.length_a   1.000
_cell.length_b   1.000
_cell.length_c   1.000
_cell.angle_alpha   90.00
_cell.angle_beta   90.00
_cell.angle_gamma   90.00
#
_symmetry.space_group_name_H-M   'P 1'
#
loop_
_entity.id
_entity.type
_entity.pdbx_description
1 polymer ?
#
loop_
_entity_poly.entity_id
_entity_poly.type
_entity_poly.pdbx_seq_one_letter_code
_entity_poly.pdbx_strand_id
1 'polypeptide(L)'
;MTALLLALLLVGPIQPVTYQWTLAPVPEPPAVPPPNWVPFRLDELAVTVRATETAFVWSAAYYRIAGRPELGWVSWRAPIPASFAAGQYRQLVFEIPYVDYAPGPILFAVWQDCGDGRMDYQGGFIPRLGQTLAPPFDAMPFSALSAGSFCPAYTPPTAIFSDGFETGSLRAWSALGAAGLGGEG
;
A
#
# COMPACT_ATOMS: atom_id res chain seq x y z
N MET A 1 -45.04 0.62 6.30
CA MET A 1 -44.11 0.70 5.16
C MET A 1 -42.84 1.35 5.67
N THR A 2 -41.86 0.55 6.07
CA THR A 2 -40.61 1.05 6.67
C THR A 2 -39.60 1.16 5.53
N ALA A 3 -39.22 2.39 5.19
CA ALA A 3 -38.21 2.67 4.18
C ALA A 3 -36.85 2.17 4.69
N LEU A 4 -36.35 1.10 4.08
CA LEU A 4 -34.99 0.64 4.26
C LEU A 4 -34.08 1.62 3.52
N LEU A 5 -33.49 2.60 4.21
CA LEU A 5 -32.38 3.37 3.67
C LEU A 5 -31.21 2.39 3.48
N LEU A 6 -30.98 1.94 2.25
CA LEU A 6 -29.67 1.45 1.85
C LEU A 6 -28.72 2.65 1.93
N ALA A 7 -27.99 2.76 3.03
CA ALA A 7 -26.72 3.46 2.97
C ALA A 7 -25.87 2.70 1.95
N LEU A 8 -25.67 3.30 0.77
CA LEU A 8 -24.61 2.91 -0.15
C LEU A 8 -23.31 3.11 0.65
N LEU A 9 -22.86 2.05 1.32
CA LEU A 9 -21.48 1.98 1.78
C LEU A 9 -20.66 2.16 0.50
N LEU A 10 -19.93 3.27 0.40
CA LEU A 10 -18.99 3.55 -0.68
C LEU A 10 -17.77 2.63 -0.52
N VAL A 11 -18.01 1.31 -0.52
CA VAL A 11 -16.97 0.30 -0.35
C VAL A 11 -15.96 0.44 -1.48
N GLY A 12 -14.67 0.28 -1.17
CA GLY A 12 -13.60 0.33 -2.17
C GLY A 12 -13.89 -0.58 -3.37
N PRO A 13 -13.69 -0.15 -4.63
CA PRO A 13 -14.10 -0.92 -5.81
C PRO A 13 -13.35 -2.24 -5.95
N ILE A 14 -12.16 -2.36 -5.35
CA ILE A 14 -11.42 -3.61 -5.29
C ILE A 14 -11.70 -4.32 -3.96
N GLN A 15 -12.28 -5.51 -4.09
CA GLN A 15 -12.74 -6.34 -2.99
C GLN A 15 -11.76 -7.51 -2.76
N PRO A 16 -11.44 -7.83 -1.49
CA PRO A 16 -10.61 -8.98 -1.17
C PRO A 16 -11.39 -10.28 -1.42
N VAL A 17 -10.72 -11.30 -1.98
CA VAL A 17 -11.31 -12.64 -2.16
C VAL A 17 -10.53 -13.68 -1.38
N THR A 18 -9.25 -13.87 -1.70
CA THR A 18 -8.37 -14.82 -1.01
C THR A 18 -6.90 -14.49 -1.27
N TYR A 19 -6.00 -15.12 -0.53
CA TYR A 19 -4.57 -15.11 -0.82
C TYR A 19 -3.98 -16.51 -0.58
N GLN A 20 -2.87 -16.80 -1.24
CA GLN A 20 -2.15 -18.05 -1.11
C GLN A 20 -0.64 -17.80 -1.13
N TRP A 21 0.07 -18.51 -0.25
CA TRP A 21 1.53 -18.54 -0.22
C TRP A 21 2.05 -19.81 -0.88
N THR A 22 3.10 -19.66 -1.69
CA THR A 22 3.92 -20.76 -2.19
C THR A 22 5.37 -20.49 -1.79
N LEU A 23 5.92 -21.32 -0.92
CA LEU A 23 7.31 -21.17 -0.48
C LEU A 23 8.25 -21.82 -1.49
N ALA A 24 9.24 -21.07 -1.95
CA ALA A 24 10.30 -21.66 -2.77
C ALA A 24 11.12 -22.64 -1.91
N PRO A 25 11.71 -23.69 -2.50
CA PRO A 25 12.64 -24.55 -1.78
C PRO A 25 13.82 -23.73 -1.26
N VAL A 26 14.33 -24.09 -0.08
CA VAL A 26 15.56 -23.50 0.47
C VAL A 26 16.71 -23.90 -0.46
N PRO A 27 17.48 -22.95 -1.03
CA PRO A 27 18.63 -23.28 -1.87
C PRO A 27 19.66 -24.11 -1.11
N GLU A 28 20.26 -25.09 -1.80
CA GLU A 28 21.38 -25.83 -1.23
C GLU A 28 22.62 -24.92 -1.11
N PRO A 29 23.41 -25.06 -0.04
CA PRO A 29 24.68 -24.36 0.07
C PRO A 29 25.60 -24.73 -1.10
N PRO A 30 26.36 -23.78 -1.66
CA PRO A 30 27.41 -24.11 -2.62
C PRO A 30 28.49 -24.96 -1.93
N ALA A 31 29.25 -25.73 -2.71
CA ALA A 31 30.28 -26.64 -2.18
C ALA A 31 31.32 -25.96 -1.26
N VAL A 32 31.60 -24.68 -1.49
CA VAL A 32 32.37 -23.83 -0.58
C VAL A 32 31.58 -22.55 -0.33
N PRO A 33 30.80 -22.45 0.77
CA PRO A 33 30.02 -21.26 1.06
C PRO A 33 30.92 -20.12 1.56
N PRO A 34 30.67 -18.87 1.15
CA PRO A 34 31.30 -17.73 1.80
C PRO A 34 30.87 -17.68 3.28
N PRO A 35 31.68 -17.05 4.17
CA PRO A 35 31.42 -17.02 5.62
C PRO A 35 30.06 -16.46 6.04
N ASN A 36 29.41 -15.69 5.17
CA ASN A 36 28.13 -15.04 5.36
C ASN A 36 27.06 -15.53 4.37
N TRP A 37 27.19 -16.76 3.86
CA TRP A 37 26.17 -17.33 2.99
C TRP A 37 24.84 -17.44 3.74
N VAL A 38 23.79 -16.88 3.15
CA VAL A 38 22.42 -17.01 3.62
C VAL A 38 21.60 -17.54 2.44
N PRO A 39 20.77 -18.58 2.63
CA PRO A 39 19.93 -19.13 1.57
C PRO A 39 18.85 -18.13 1.18
N PHE A 40 19.15 -17.28 0.20
CA PHE A 40 18.20 -16.33 -0.35
C PHE A 40 17.23 -17.03 -1.29
N ARG A 41 15.94 -16.88 -1.03
CA ARG A 41 14.86 -17.30 -1.95
C ARG A 41 13.75 -16.27 -2.00
N LEU A 42 12.95 -16.37 -3.06
CA LEU A 42 11.73 -15.59 -3.24
C LEU A 42 10.54 -16.53 -3.07
N ASP A 43 9.75 -16.27 -2.03
CA ASP A 43 8.46 -16.91 -1.85
C ASP A 43 7.41 -16.16 -2.70
N GLU A 44 6.38 -16.87 -3.15
CA GLU A 44 5.32 -16.29 -3.96
C GLU A 44 4.07 -16.03 -3.10
N LEU A 45 3.49 -14.84 -3.25
CA LEU A 45 2.20 -14.45 -2.70
C LEU A 45 1.22 -14.19 -3.84
N ALA A 46 0.25 -15.07 -4.01
CA ALA A 46 -0.84 -14.91 -4.97
C ALA A 46 -2.08 -14.33 -4.26
N VAL A 47 -2.45 -13.10 -4.61
CA VAL A 47 -3.62 -12.38 -4.05
C VAL A 47 -4.74 -12.37 -5.08
N THR A 48 -5.90 -12.88 -4.72
CA THR A 48 -7.10 -12.82 -5.56
C THR A 48 -8.01 -11.70 -5.08
N VAL A 49 -8.39 -10.83 -6.01
CA VAL A 49 -9.31 -9.71 -5.79
C VAL A 49 -10.40 -9.70 -6.85
N ARG A 50 -11.50 -9.00 -6.55
CA ARG A 50 -12.62 -8.77 -7.46
C ARG A 50 -12.90 -7.28 -7.57
N ALA A 51 -13.09 -6.78 -8.79
CA ALA A 51 -13.58 -5.42 -8.97
C ALA A 51 -15.12 -5.39 -8.98
N THR A 52 -15.75 -4.45 -8.28
CA THR A 52 -17.21 -4.25 -8.34
C THR A 52 -17.63 -3.45 -9.58
N GLU A 53 -16.70 -2.70 -10.15
CA GLU A 53 -16.86 -1.87 -11.34
C GLU A 53 -15.66 -1.98 -12.27
N THR A 54 -15.72 -1.32 -13.42
CA THR A 54 -14.57 -1.23 -14.32
C THR A 54 -13.51 -0.35 -13.66
N ALA A 55 -12.31 -0.89 -13.46
CA ALA A 55 -11.24 -0.20 -12.74
C ALA A 55 -9.88 -0.45 -13.38
N PHE A 56 -9.01 0.55 -13.32
CA PHE A 56 -7.59 0.40 -13.58
C PHE A 56 -6.84 0.68 -12.29
N VAL A 57 -5.95 -0.24 -11.89
CA VAL A 57 -5.30 -0.18 -10.60
C VAL A 57 -3.81 -0.45 -10.72
N TRP A 58 -3.02 0.19 -9.87
CA TRP A 58 -1.66 -0.24 -9.57
C TRP A 58 -1.68 -1.05 -8.30
N SER A 59 -1.03 -2.21 -8.29
CA SER A 59 -1.02 -3.10 -7.13
C SER A 59 0.39 -3.50 -6.74
N ALA A 60 0.68 -3.57 -5.44
CA ALA A 60 1.97 -4.03 -4.96
C ALA A 60 1.85 -4.68 -3.58
N ALA A 61 2.84 -5.51 -3.29
CA ALA A 61 3.02 -6.17 -2.02
C ALA A 61 4.29 -5.64 -1.35
N TYR A 62 4.12 -5.01 -0.18
CA TYR A 62 5.21 -4.38 0.56
C TYR A 62 5.56 -5.17 1.80
N TYR A 63 6.84 -5.17 2.13
CA TYR A 63 7.38 -5.78 3.34
C TYR A 63 8.36 -4.83 4.02
N ARG A 64 8.71 -5.17 5.27
CA ARG A 64 9.79 -4.51 6.01
C ARG A 64 11.01 -5.43 6.01
N ILE A 65 12.18 -4.83 5.81
CA ILE A 65 13.45 -5.57 5.84
C ILE A 65 13.87 -5.81 7.30
N ALA A 66 14.25 -7.05 7.61
CA ALA A 66 14.74 -7.43 8.93
C ALA A 66 15.91 -6.55 9.37
N GLY A 67 15.80 -5.98 10.58
CA GLY A 67 16.84 -5.12 11.15
C GLY A 67 17.05 -3.77 10.45
N ARG A 68 16.22 -3.41 9.46
CA ARG A 68 16.36 -2.16 8.68
C ARG A 68 15.07 -1.32 8.69
N PRO A 69 14.61 -0.84 9.86
CA PRO A 69 13.35 -0.10 9.98
C PRO A 69 13.37 1.25 9.24
N GLU A 70 14.54 1.84 9.03
CA GLU A 70 14.73 3.13 8.36
C GLU A 70 14.32 3.12 6.88
N LEU A 71 14.27 1.93 6.26
CA LEU A 71 13.85 1.76 4.88
C LEU A 71 12.32 1.71 4.73
N GLY A 72 11.58 1.65 5.84
CA GLY A 72 10.12 1.61 5.82
C GLY A 72 9.56 0.38 5.13
N TRP A 73 8.52 0.59 4.32
CA TRP A 73 7.86 -0.43 3.51
C TRP A 73 8.41 -0.40 2.09
N VAL A 74 8.92 -1.54 1.63
CA VAL A 74 9.52 -1.68 0.30
C VAL A 74 8.87 -2.85 -0.45
N SER A 75 8.95 -2.82 -1.78
CA SER A 75 8.55 -3.94 -2.63
C SER A 75 9.76 -4.52 -3.35
N TRP A 76 9.72 -5.82 -3.65
CA TRP A 76 10.80 -6.47 -4.41
C TRP A 76 10.73 -6.12 -5.89
N ARG A 77 9.52 -6.10 -6.45
CA ARG A 77 9.22 -5.73 -7.83
C ARG A 77 8.47 -4.39 -7.89
N ALA A 78 8.48 -3.79 -9.07
CA ALA A 78 7.62 -2.66 -9.38
C ALA A 78 6.13 -3.05 -9.24
N PRO A 79 5.25 -2.07 -8.92
CA PRO A 79 3.82 -2.32 -8.89
C PRO A 79 3.27 -2.85 -10.22
N ILE A 80 2.33 -3.77 -10.12
CA ILE A 80 1.66 -4.43 -11.25
C ILE A 80 0.43 -3.60 -11.64
N PRO A 81 0.36 -3.06 -12.87
CA PRO A 81 -0.86 -2.47 -13.39
C PRO A 81 -1.86 -3.57 -13.78
N ALA A 82 -3.12 -3.40 -13.41
CA ALA A 82 -4.18 -4.35 -13.73
C ALA A 82 -5.49 -3.63 -14.10
N SER A 83 -6.07 -4.02 -15.24
CA SER A 83 -7.38 -3.57 -15.69
C SER A 83 -8.45 -4.61 -15.37
N PHE A 84 -9.58 -4.17 -14.85
CA PHE A 84 -10.72 -5.00 -14.50
C PHE A 84 -11.96 -4.54 -15.24
N ALA A 85 -12.75 -5.49 -15.75
CA ALA A 85 -14.16 -5.26 -16.02
C ALA A 85 -14.96 -5.37 -14.72
N ALA A 86 -16.15 -4.76 -14.68
CA ALA A 86 -17.07 -4.89 -13.55
C ALA A 86 -17.37 -6.36 -13.22
N GLY A 87 -17.21 -6.73 -11.94
CA GLY A 87 -17.39 -8.09 -11.44
C GLY A 87 -16.22 -9.04 -11.68
N GLN A 88 -15.17 -8.63 -12.40
CA GLN A 88 -14.06 -9.50 -12.79
C GLN A 88 -13.18 -9.88 -11.59
N TYR A 89 -12.81 -11.16 -11.53
CA TYR A 89 -11.79 -11.68 -10.62
C TYR A 89 -10.41 -11.66 -11.31
N ARG A 90 -9.38 -11.31 -10.55
CA ARG A 90 -7.98 -11.53 -10.97
C ARG A 90 -7.14 -12.02 -9.82
N GLN A 91 -6.17 -12.86 -10.16
CA GLN A 91 -5.06 -13.23 -9.30
C GLN A 91 -3.86 -12.36 -9.67
N LEU A 92 -3.28 -11.72 -8.65
CA LEU A 92 -2.10 -10.87 -8.73
C LEU A 92 -0.99 -11.56 -7.96
N VAL A 93 0.16 -11.79 -8.59
CA VAL A 93 1.23 -12.63 -8.05
C VAL A 93 2.44 -11.77 -7.74
N PHE A 94 2.94 -11.87 -6.51
CA PHE A 94 4.06 -11.08 -6.02
C PHE A 94 5.18 -11.98 -5.51
N GLU A 95 6.42 -11.59 -5.80
CA GLU A 95 7.60 -12.19 -5.20
C GLU A 95 7.97 -11.45 -3.92
N ILE A 96 8.15 -12.19 -2.84
CA ILE A 96 8.51 -11.66 -1.53
C ILE A 96 9.75 -12.42 -1.04
N PRO A 97 10.82 -11.73 -0.61
CA PRO A 97 11.95 -12.40 0.02
C PRO A 97 11.52 -13.30 1.18
N TYR A 98 12.26 -14.37 1.41
CA TYR A 98 12.04 -15.30 2.51
C TYR A 98 11.91 -14.63 3.89
N VAL A 99 11.30 -15.37 4.83
CA VAL A 99 10.86 -14.84 6.13
C VAL A 99 11.98 -14.18 6.95
N ASP A 100 13.22 -14.66 6.93
CA ASP A 100 14.27 -14.02 7.75
C ASP A 100 14.72 -12.68 7.18
N TYR A 101 14.53 -12.44 5.87
CA TYR A 101 14.76 -11.13 5.26
C TYR A 101 13.55 -10.21 5.43
N ALA A 102 12.34 -10.76 5.39
CA ALA A 102 11.07 -10.02 5.47
C ALA A 102 10.10 -10.67 6.50
N PRO A 103 10.33 -10.49 7.82
CA PRO A 103 9.72 -11.32 8.88
C PRO A 103 8.30 -10.95 9.29
N GLY A 104 7.74 -9.87 8.74
CA GLY A 104 6.42 -9.35 9.09
C GLY A 104 5.31 -9.74 8.12
N PRO A 105 4.07 -9.30 8.43
CA PRO A 105 3.00 -9.36 7.45
C PRO A 105 3.34 -8.52 6.24
N ILE A 106 2.69 -8.85 5.13
CA ILE A 106 2.80 -8.15 3.87
C ILE A 106 1.67 -7.15 3.76
N LEU A 107 1.98 -5.91 3.44
CA LEU A 107 0.97 -4.92 3.07
C LEU A 107 0.64 -5.10 1.60
N PHE A 108 -0.53 -5.67 1.30
CA PHE A 108 -1.07 -5.61 -0.05
C PHE A 108 -1.76 -4.25 -0.23
N ALA A 109 -1.42 -3.57 -1.32
CA ALA A 109 -1.85 -2.22 -1.58
C ALA A 109 -2.30 -2.05 -3.02
N VAL A 110 -3.36 -1.26 -3.19
CA VAL A 110 -3.96 -0.95 -4.48
C VAL A 110 -4.16 0.57 -4.58
N TRP A 111 -3.69 1.17 -5.66
CA TRP A 111 -3.87 2.59 -5.97
C TRP A 111 -4.75 2.75 -7.20
N GLN A 112 -5.71 3.66 -7.11
CA GLN A 112 -6.67 3.91 -8.18
C GLN A 112 -6.90 5.40 -8.36
N ASP A 113 -7.07 5.82 -9.60
CA ASP A 113 -7.44 7.21 -9.91
C ASP A 113 -8.92 7.42 -9.58
N CYS A 114 -9.23 8.53 -8.91
CA CYS A 114 -10.59 8.94 -8.57
C CYS A 114 -11.39 9.51 -9.76
N GLY A 115 -10.76 9.70 -10.91
CA GLY A 115 -11.31 10.38 -12.09
C GLY A 115 -11.13 11.90 -12.05
N ASP A 116 -10.63 12.45 -10.95
CA ASP A 116 -10.35 13.88 -10.74
C ASP A 116 -8.84 14.18 -10.61
N GLY A 117 -7.99 13.21 -10.92
CA GLY A 117 -6.53 13.29 -10.82
C GLY A 117 -5.99 13.00 -9.42
N ARG A 118 -6.83 12.76 -8.42
CA ARG A 118 -6.41 12.19 -7.14
C ARG A 118 -6.20 10.69 -7.25
N MET A 119 -5.26 10.17 -6.49
CA MET A 119 -5.07 8.74 -6.28
C MET A 119 -5.62 8.36 -4.91
N ASP A 120 -6.54 7.41 -4.87
CA ASP A 120 -6.99 6.78 -3.64
C ASP A 120 -6.29 5.45 -3.41
N TYR A 121 -6.18 5.09 -2.14
CA TYR A 121 -5.42 3.95 -1.68
C TYR A 121 -6.32 2.98 -0.90
N GLN A 122 -6.24 1.70 -1.27
CA GLN A 122 -6.79 0.59 -0.51
C GLN A 122 -5.64 -0.30 -0.04
N GLY A 123 -5.66 -0.69 1.24
CA GLY A 123 -4.61 -1.49 1.85
C GLY A 123 -5.14 -2.57 2.77
N GLY A 124 -4.41 -3.68 2.86
CA GLY A 124 -4.71 -4.74 3.82
C GLY A 124 -3.48 -5.60 4.13
N PHE A 125 -3.30 -5.95 5.40
CA PHE A 125 -2.22 -6.80 5.86
C PHE A 125 -2.54 -8.28 5.64
N ILE A 126 -1.57 -9.01 5.09
CA ILE A 126 -1.60 -10.46 4.87
C ILE A 126 -0.52 -11.09 5.76
N PRO A 127 -0.87 -11.99 6.69
CA PRO A 127 0.13 -12.68 7.51
C PRO A 127 0.99 -13.61 6.64
N ARG A 128 2.22 -13.86 7.09
CA ARG A 128 3.00 -14.98 6.55
C ARG A 128 2.37 -16.31 6.93
N LEU A 129 2.78 -17.38 6.24
CA LEU A 129 2.38 -18.73 6.58
C LEU A 129 2.72 -19.04 8.04
N GLY A 130 1.71 -19.47 8.82
CA GLY A 130 1.86 -19.80 10.24
C GLY A 130 1.91 -18.61 11.19
N GLN A 131 1.81 -17.37 10.69
CA GLN A 131 1.70 -16.17 11.52
C GLN A 131 0.24 -15.76 11.70
N THR A 132 -0.04 -15.13 12.84
CA THR A 132 -1.28 -14.38 13.07
C THR A 132 -0.98 -12.89 12.95
N LEU A 133 -1.91 -12.10 12.40
CA LEU A 133 -1.79 -10.64 12.45
C LEU A 133 -1.86 -10.17 13.91
N ALA A 134 -0.84 -9.45 14.35
CA ALA A 134 -0.77 -8.84 15.66
C ALA A 134 -0.95 -7.32 15.54
N PRO A 135 -1.34 -6.63 16.62
CA PRO A 135 -1.38 -5.17 16.64
C PRO A 135 -0.07 -4.51 16.17
N PRO A 136 -0.13 -3.43 15.38
CA PRO A 136 -1.35 -2.75 14.90
C PRO A 136 -1.90 -3.32 13.57
N PHE A 137 -1.32 -4.39 13.04
CA PHE A 137 -1.63 -4.91 11.69
C PHE A 137 -3.01 -5.60 11.62
N ASP A 138 -3.51 -6.09 12.75
CA ASP A 138 -4.84 -6.69 12.88
C ASP A 138 -5.98 -5.68 12.73
N ALA A 139 -5.71 -4.37 12.81
CA ALA A 139 -6.70 -3.31 12.59
C ALA A 139 -7.07 -3.13 11.11
N MET A 140 -6.23 -3.60 10.18
CA MET A 140 -6.44 -3.51 8.73
C MET A 140 -6.09 -4.84 8.06
N PRO A 141 -6.81 -5.93 8.37
CA PRO A 141 -6.56 -7.22 7.75
C PRO A 141 -6.92 -7.17 6.26
N PHE A 142 -6.38 -8.08 5.46
CA PHE A 142 -6.74 -8.20 4.04
C PHE A 142 -8.25 -8.31 3.79
N SER A 143 -9.01 -8.96 4.69
CA SER A 143 -10.47 -9.04 4.60
C SER A 143 -11.17 -7.67 4.70
N ALA A 144 -10.48 -6.65 5.22
CA ALA A 144 -10.94 -5.28 5.32
C ALA A 144 -10.32 -4.37 4.23
N LEU A 145 -9.70 -4.92 3.17
CA LEU A 145 -9.07 -4.15 2.08
C LEU A 145 -10.00 -3.09 1.47
N SER A 146 -11.30 -3.39 1.39
CA SER A 146 -12.31 -2.51 0.82
C SER A 146 -13.04 -1.66 1.85
N ALA A 147 -12.65 -1.75 3.13
CA ALA A 147 -13.26 -0.96 4.18
C ALA A 147 -12.95 0.54 4.01
N GLY A 148 -13.95 1.37 4.32
CA GLY A 148 -13.86 2.82 4.13
C GLY A 148 -14.57 3.29 2.86
N SER A 149 -14.63 4.61 2.71
CA SER A 149 -15.16 5.25 1.50
C SER A 149 -14.09 5.29 0.43
N PHE A 150 -14.38 4.82 -0.78
CA PHE A 150 -13.54 5.08 -1.95
C PHE A 150 -13.61 6.55 -2.35
N CYS A 151 -12.46 7.15 -2.68
CA CYS A 151 -12.34 8.52 -3.14
C CYS A 151 -13.20 9.51 -2.33
N PRO A 152 -13.08 9.55 -1.00
CA PRO A 152 -13.89 10.44 -0.19
C PRO A 152 -13.59 11.88 -0.60
N ALA A 153 -14.64 12.69 -0.65
CA ALA A 153 -14.49 14.13 -0.87
C ALA A 153 -13.46 14.66 0.14
N TYR A 154 -12.48 15.40 -0.36
CA TYR A 154 -11.54 16.09 0.52
C TYR A 154 -12.33 17.10 1.34
N THR A 155 -12.60 16.77 2.59
CA THR A 155 -13.01 17.75 3.58
C THR A 155 -11.72 18.23 4.21
N PRO A 156 -11.28 19.47 3.92
CA PRO A 156 -10.15 20.01 4.65
C PRO A 156 -10.49 19.87 6.14
N PRO A 157 -9.61 19.32 6.99
CA PRO A 157 -9.80 19.53 8.41
C PRO A 157 -9.92 21.05 8.58
N THR A 158 -10.91 21.53 9.34
CA THR A 158 -11.00 22.95 9.73
C THR A 158 -9.59 23.42 10.10
N ALA A 159 -8.97 24.18 9.20
CA ALA A 159 -7.52 24.16 9.10
C ALA A 159 -6.92 24.89 10.32
N ILE A 160 -6.17 24.16 11.14
CA ILE A 160 -5.28 24.76 12.15
C ILE A 160 -4.08 25.45 11.46
N PHE A 161 -3.75 25.05 10.22
CA PHE A 161 -2.76 25.71 9.37
C PHE A 161 -3.34 25.89 7.95
N SER A 162 -4.18 26.90 7.74
CA SER A 162 -4.30 27.51 6.42
C SER A 162 -3.15 28.51 6.32
N ASP A 163 -2.00 28.09 5.80
CA ASP A 163 -0.76 28.87 5.80
C ASP A 163 -0.67 29.85 4.61
N GLY A 164 -1.77 30.02 3.87
CA GLY A 164 -2.00 31.16 2.98
C GLY A 164 -1.48 30.98 1.55
N PHE A 165 -0.96 29.80 1.19
CA PHE A 165 -0.48 29.54 -0.17
C PHE A 165 -1.61 29.49 -1.20
N GLU A 166 -2.82 29.12 -0.80
CA GLU A 166 -4.00 29.01 -1.67
C GLU A 166 -4.58 30.38 -2.06
N THR A 167 -4.22 31.44 -1.32
CA THR A 167 -4.66 32.83 -1.59
C THR A 167 -3.51 33.74 -2.03
N GLY A 168 -2.29 33.21 -2.14
CA GLY A 168 -1.08 33.98 -2.44
C GLY A 168 -0.62 34.88 -1.28
N SER A 169 -1.11 34.66 -0.06
CA SER A 169 -0.80 35.49 1.11
C SER A 169 0.28 34.84 1.96
N LEU A 170 1.53 35.33 1.85
CA LEU A 170 2.66 34.93 2.70
C LEU A 170 2.59 35.49 4.13
N ARG A 171 1.46 36.05 4.57
CA ARG A 171 1.34 36.75 5.87
C ARG A 171 1.62 35.85 7.09
N ALA A 172 1.48 34.53 6.95
CA ALA A 172 1.81 33.56 8.00
C ALA A 172 3.32 33.26 8.10
N TRP A 173 4.09 33.64 7.09
CA TRP A 173 5.53 33.37 6.96
C TRP A 173 6.31 34.68 7.03
N SER A 174 6.85 35.03 8.20
CA SER A 174 7.85 36.08 8.28
C SER A 174 9.12 35.60 7.58
N ALA A 175 9.45 36.20 6.44
CA ALA A 175 10.66 35.88 5.69
C ALA A 175 11.90 36.23 6.50
N LEU A 176 12.48 35.26 7.19
CA LEU A 176 13.87 35.31 7.65
C LEU A 176 14.73 34.60 6.61
N GLY A 177 15.36 35.38 5.72
CA GLY A 177 16.41 34.84 4.86
C GLY A 177 16.61 35.45 3.47
N ALA A 178 16.19 36.68 3.19
CA ALA A 178 16.72 37.44 2.05
C ALA A 178 17.87 38.34 2.51
N ALA A 179 18.95 37.72 3.00
CA ALA A 179 20.22 38.39 3.20
C ALA A 179 21.30 37.55 2.51
N GLY A 180 21.74 38.02 1.34
CA GLY A 180 22.98 37.57 0.72
C GLY A 180 22.86 36.93 -0.67
N LEU A 181 22.36 37.68 -1.65
CA LEU A 181 22.95 37.68 -3.00
C LEU A 181 23.01 39.14 -3.45
N GLY A 182 24.23 39.68 -3.50
CA GLY A 182 24.53 41.06 -3.81
C GLY A 182 24.54 41.38 -5.30
N GLY A 183 24.48 42.69 -5.56
CA GLY A 183 24.51 43.40 -6.84
C GLY A 183 23.37 44.42 -6.85
N GLU A 184 23.57 45.73 -6.66
CA GLU A 184 24.55 46.61 -7.31
C GLU A 184 25.20 47.64 -6.37
N GLY A 185 26.46 47.97 -6.67
CA GLY A 185 27.32 48.94 -6.01
C GLY A 185 28.79 48.69 -6.37
#